data_AF-A0A257JD08-F1
#
_entry.id   AF-A0A257JD08-F1
#
_cell.length_a   1.000
_cell.length_b   1.000
_cell.length_c   1.000
_cell.angle_alpha   90.00
_cell.angle_beta   90.00
_cell.angle_gamma   90.00
#
_symmetry.space_group_name_H-M   'P 1'
#
loop_
_entity.id
_entity.type
_entity.pdbx_description
1 polymer ?
#
loop_
_entity_poly.entity_id
_entity_poly.type
_entity_poly.pdbx_seq_one_letter_code
_entity_poly.pdbx_strand_id
1 'polypeptide(L)'
;AGELGLVTSQYGYAESFAEAQDVAVRTGYPLVMKPVMSSSGKGQSKVDGPEALEAAWEYAVANMRGDRARVIAEQFIAFDYEITLLTVRHAGGISFCPPIGHRQERGDYRESWQPAAMSAAALAKAQDMAAKVVMALQGGGRGWGLYGVEFFVKGEEVIFSELSPRPHDTGMVTLVSQDLTEFDLHARAILGLPVPAEIAARPAASAVILADRD
;
A
#
# COMPACT_ATOMS: atom_id res chain seq x y z
N ALA A 1 -7.21 -5.02 8.85
CA ALA A 1 -5.88 -5.44 9.33
C ALA A 1 -5.92 -5.88 10.80
N GLY A 2 -6.39 -5.02 11.72
CA GLY A 2 -6.49 -5.36 13.16
C GLY A 2 -7.30 -6.64 13.47
N GLU A 3 -8.51 -6.78 12.91
CA GLU A 3 -9.34 -8.00 13.07
C GLU A 3 -8.68 -9.27 12.50
N LEU A 4 -7.74 -9.11 11.56
CA LEU A 4 -7.02 -10.20 10.91
C LEU A 4 -5.69 -10.52 11.60
N GLY A 5 -5.34 -9.80 12.67
CA GLY A 5 -4.09 -9.96 13.40
C GLY A 5 -2.84 -9.68 12.54
N LEU A 6 -2.95 -8.81 11.53
CA LEU A 6 -1.80 -8.42 10.74
C LEU A 6 -0.90 -7.46 11.53
N VAL A 7 0.41 -7.56 11.31
CA VAL A 7 1.37 -6.58 11.81
C VAL A 7 1.19 -5.30 10.98
N THR A 8 0.87 -4.18 11.63
CA THR A 8 0.72 -2.85 11.01
C THR A 8 1.51 -1.82 11.81
N SER A 9 1.64 -0.61 11.27
CA SER A 9 1.97 0.57 12.07
C SER A 9 0.96 0.74 13.22
N GLN A 10 1.38 1.34 14.33
CA GLN A 10 0.42 1.87 15.30
C GLN A 10 -0.33 3.04 14.66
N TYR A 11 -1.65 3.12 14.81
CA TYR A 11 -2.42 4.20 14.21
C TYR A 11 -3.64 4.58 15.03
N GLY A 12 -4.19 5.77 14.76
CA GLY A 12 -5.50 6.17 15.23
C GLY A 12 -6.16 7.18 14.30
N TYR A 13 -7.49 7.25 14.37
CA TYR A 13 -8.29 8.21 13.63
C TYR A 13 -8.63 9.41 14.52
N ALA A 14 -8.74 10.58 13.91
CA ALA A 14 -9.18 11.80 14.57
C ALA A 14 -10.09 12.63 13.65
N GLU A 15 -11.14 13.20 14.25
CA GLU A 15 -12.12 14.09 13.61
C GLU A 15 -12.10 15.51 14.16
N SER A 16 -11.27 15.75 15.18
CA SER A 16 -10.93 17.08 15.68
C SER A 16 -9.45 17.18 16.02
N PHE A 17 -8.93 18.39 16.13
CA PHE A 17 -7.53 18.59 16.55
C PHE A 17 -7.26 18.02 17.95
N ALA A 18 -8.21 18.14 18.87
CA ALA A 18 -8.11 17.54 20.21
C ALA A 18 -7.96 16.01 20.14
N GLU A 19 -8.78 15.34 19.31
CA GLU A 19 -8.61 13.90 19.08
C GLU A 19 -7.27 13.57 18.42
N ALA A 20 -6.76 14.44 17.53
CA ALA A 20 -5.47 14.23 16.89
C ALA A 20 -4.32 14.32 17.90
N GLN A 21 -4.42 15.18 18.91
CA GLN A 21 -3.48 15.23 20.04
C GLN A 21 -3.51 13.92 20.83
N ASP A 22 -4.70 13.42 21.18
CA ASP A 22 -4.85 12.17 21.91
C ASP A 22 -4.30 10.96 21.13
N VAL A 23 -4.52 10.91 19.81
CA VAL A 23 -3.93 9.89 18.95
C VAL A 23 -2.41 10.02 18.92
N ALA A 24 -1.88 11.23 18.74
CA ALA A 24 -0.44 11.45 18.64
C ALA A 24 0.32 11.03 19.91
N VAL A 25 -0.26 11.26 21.09
CA VAL A 25 0.30 10.79 22.38
C VAL A 25 0.41 9.27 22.42
N ARG A 26 -0.58 8.54 21.88
CA ARG A 26 -0.58 7.06 21.86
C ARG A 26 0.33 6.49 20.78
N THR A 27 0.33 7.08 19.59
CA THR A 27 1.13 6.63 18.44
C THR A 27 2.62 6.94 18.61
N GLY A 28 2.94 8.05 19.30
CA GLY A 28 4.31 8.56 19.45
C GLY A 28 4.81 9.30 18.20
N TYR A 29 5.94 10.00 18.36
CA TYR A 29 6.62 10.73 17.29
C TYR A 29 7.95 10.04 16.88
N PRO A 30 8.38 10.13 15.61
CA PRO A 30 7.65 10.76 14.51
C PRO A 30 6.42 9.94 14.09
N LEU A 31 5.38 10.65 13.61
CA LEU A 31 4.19 10.05 13.01
C LEU A 31 3.94 10.61 11.61
N VAL A 32 3.11 9.94 10.83
CA VAL A 32 2.59 10.40 9.56
C VAL A 32 1.12 10.70 9.73
N MET A 33 0.72 11.95 9.49
CA MET A 33 -0.69 12.36 9.44
C MET A 33 -1.12 12.45 7.98
N LYS A 34 -2.26 11.84 7.63
CA LYS A 34 -2.85 11.95 6.30
C LYS A 34 -4.39 11.93 6.35
N PRO A 35 -5.08 12.51 5.36
CA PRO A 35 -6.53 12.38 5.24
C PRO A 35 -6.91 10.91 5.04
N VAL A 36 -8.01 10.45 5.64
CA VAL A 36 -8.50 9.07 5.41
C VAL A 36 -8.86 8.83 3.95
N MET A 37 -9.30 9.88 3.25
CA MET A 37 -9.52 9.86 1.81
C MET A 37 -8.53 10.81 1.13
N SER A 38 -7.39 10.24 0.75
CA SER A 38 -6.31 10.91 0.03
C SER A 38 -5.87 10.06 -1.18
N SER A 39 -5.29 10.71 -2.19
CA SER A 39 -4.55 10.03 -3.26
C SER A 39 -3.23 10.76 -3.47
N SER A 40 -2.15 10.02 -3.72
CA SER A 40 -0.86 10.58 -4.14
C SER A 40 -0.25 11.54 -3.10
N GLY A 41 -0.25 11.12 -1.81
CA GLY A 41 0.40 11.86 -0.72
C GLY A 41 -0.19 13.24 -0.39
N LYS A 42 -1.22 13.71 -1.11
CA LYS A 42 -1.79 15.05 -0.88
C LYS A 42 -2.43 15.13 0.51
N GLY A 43 -2.05 16.15 1.28
CA GLY A 43 -2.48 16.31 2.68
C GLY A 43 -1.66 15.49 3.68
N GLN A 44 -0.64 14.75 3.23
CA GLN A 44 0.22 13.96 4.11
C GLN A 44 1.34 14.82 4.71
N SER A 45 1.68 14.59 5.98
CA SER A 45 2.81 15.23 6.65
C SER A 45 3.49 14.26 7.60
N LYS A 46 4.83 14.25 7.59
CA LYS A 46 5.62 13.67 8.68
C LYS A 46 5.68 14.70 9.80
N VAL A 47 5.30 14.29 11.00
CA VAL A 47 5.25 15.12 12.19
C VAL A 47 6.32 14.59 13.13
N ASP A 48 7.40 15.37 13.30
CA ASP A 48 8.55 14.98 14.11
C ASP A 48 8.35 15.25 15.61
N GLY A 49 7.40 16.12 15.97
CA GLY A 49 7.11 16.51 17.35
C GLY A 49 5.75 17.21 17.51
N PRO A 50 5.30 17.44 18.77
CA PRO A 50 4.01 18.05 19.08
C PRO A 50 3.82 19.45 18.48
N GLU A 51 4.90 20.21 18.33
CA GLU A 51 4.90 21.55 17.74
C GLU A 51 4.48 21.59 16.26
N ALA A 52 4.65 20.49 15.53
CA ALA A 52 4.28 20.39 14.11
C ALA A 52 2.88 19.78 13.90
N LEU A 53 2.22 19.33 14.97
CA LEU A 53 0.96 18.58 14.86
C LEU A 53 -0.20 19.43 14.34
N GLU A 54 -0.33 20.67 14.79
CA GLU A 54 -1.41 21.58 14.39
C GLU A 54 -1.32 21.91 12.90
N ALA A 55 -0.14 22.29 12.42
CA ALA A 55 0.10 22.56 11.00
C ALA A 55 -0.20 21.32 10.13
N ALA A 56 0.19 20.12 10.58
CA ALA A 56 -0.12 18.88 9.88
C ALA A 56 -1.62 18.58 9.84
N TRP A 57 -2.34 18.84 10.94
CA TRP A 57 -3.79 18.71 11.03
C TRP A 57 -4.49 19.64 10.04
N GLU A 58 -4.16 20.93 10.06
CA GLU A 58 -4.73 21.92 9.14
C GLU A 58 -4.45 21.55 7.68
N TYR A 59 -3.23 21.13 7.36
CA TYR A 59 -2.86 20.71 6.01
C TYR A 59 -3.65 19.47 5.56
N ALA A 60 -3.81 18.47 6.42
CA ALA A 60 -4.58 17.27 6.11
C ALA A 60 -6.06 17.61 5.88
N VAL A 61 -6.68 18.39 6.77
CA VAL A 61 -8.09 18.78 6.66
C VAL A 61 -8.34 19.62 5.41
N ALA A 62 -7.46 20.58 5.09
CA ALA A 62 -7.60 21.42 3.91
C ALA A 62 -7.52 20.66 2.58
N ASN A 63 -6.91 19.47 2.58
CA ASN A 63 -6.66 18.66 1.39
C ASN A 63 -7.48 17.37 1.32
N MET A 64 -8.43 17.18 2.23
CA MET A 64 -9.30 16.00 2.23
C MET A 64 -10.25 15.98 1.04
N ARG A 65 -10.64 14.77 0.63
CA ARG A 65 -11.80 14.58 -0.26
C ARG A 65 -13.04 14.28 0.58
N GLY A 66 -14.06 15.12 0.49
CA GLY A 66 -15.34 14.94 1.18
C GLY A 66 -15.70 16.10 2.10
N ASP A 67 -16.80 15.93 2.85
CA ASP A 67 -17.42 16.91 3.73
C ASP A 67 -17.06 16.73 5.22
N ARG A 68 -16.38 15.63 5.59
CA ARG A 68 -16.01 15.31 6.97
C ARG A 68 -14.50 15.34 7.18
N ALA A 69 -14.06 16.21 8.09
CA ALA A 69 -12.69 16.24 8.61
C ALA A 69 -12.38 14.94 9.34
N ARG A 70 -11.66 14.03 8.67
CA ARG A 70 -11.19 12.79 9.26
C ARG A 70 -9.80 12.46 8.76
N VAL A 71 -8.85 12.37 9.70
CA VAL A 71 -7.46 12.02 9.44
C VAL A 71 -7.11 10.71 10.11
N ILE A 72 -6.03 10.09 9.64
CA ILE A 72 -5.34 9.01 10.32
C ILE A 72 -3.93 9.50 10.69
N ALA A 73 -3.50 9.21 11.91
CA ALA A 73 -2.13 9.44 12.38
C ALA A 73 -1.49 8.09 12.67
N GLU A 74 -0.45 7.77 11.91
CA GLU A 74 0.22 6.48 11.88
C GLU A 74 1.68 6.61 12.33
N GLN A 75 2.21 5.60 13.01
CA GLN A 75 3.60 5.54 13.39
C GLN A 75 4.50 5.65 12.15
N PHE A 76 5.49 6.53 12.19
CA PHE A 76 6.51 6.55 11.15
C PHE A 76 7.42 5.32 11.29
N ILE A 77 7.39 4.44 10.29
CA ILE A 77 8.21 3.24 10.26
C ILE A 77 9.55 3.55 9.60
N ALA A 78 10.65 3.36 10.33
CA ALA A 78 11.99 3.37 9.75
C ALA A 78 12.30 1.99 9.12
N PHE A 79 11.83 1.80 7.89
CA PHE A 79 11.99 0.58 7.08
C PHE A 79 13.23 0.66 6.17
N ASP A 80 13.68 -0.50 5.69
CA ASP A 80 14.82 -0.62 4.76
C ASP A 80 14.37 -0.42 3.31
N TYR A 81 13.20 -0.97 2.96
CA TYR A 81 12.55 -0.80 1.66
C TYR A 81 11.05 -1.05 1.76
N GLU A 82 10.33 -0.64 0.72
CA GLU A 82 8.90 -0.84 0.55
C GLU A 82 8.63 -1.67 -0.71
N ILE A 83 7.58 -2.47 -0.66
CA ILE A 83 7.15 -3.29 -1.81
C ILE A 83 5.64 -3.19 -2.02
N THR A 84 5.25 -3.37 -3.27
CA THR A 84 3.91 -3.82 -3.65
C THR A 84 3.97 -5.30 -4.03
N LEU A 85 3.16 -6.13 -3.38
CA LEU A 85 2.94 -7.53 -3.75
C LEU A 85 1.61 -7.66 -4.49
N LEU A 86 1.68 -7.66 -5.82
CA LEU A 86 0.48 -7.88 -6.64
C LEU A 86 -0.06 -9.30 -6.37
N THR A 87 -1.27 -9.34 -5.82
CA THR A 87 -1.93 -10.55 -5.35
C THR A 87 -3.17 -10.78 -6.20
N VAL A 88 -3.22 -11.90 -6.92
CA VAL A 88 -4.30 -12.22 -7.85
C VAL A 88 -5.19 -13.28 -7.22
N ARG A 89 -6.44 -12.92 -6.93
CA ARG A 89 -7.46 -13.86 -6.48
C ARG A 89 -8.32 -14.29 -7.66
N HIS A 90 -8.43 -15.59 -7.88
CA HIS A 90 -9.11 -16.17 -9.05
C HIS A 90 -9.79 -17.49 -8.71
N ALA A 91 -10.40 -18.15 -9.70
CA ALA A 91 -11.14 -19.39 -9.52
C ALA A 91 -10.32 -20.56 -8.92
N GLY A 92 -9.00 -20.55 -9.12
CA GLY A 92 -8.08 -21.57 -8.63
C GLY A 92 -7.43 -21.25 -7.28
N GLY A 93 -7.79 -20.13 -6.63
CA GLY A 93 -7.18 -19.68 -5.38
C GLY A 93 -6.52 -18.31 -5.51
N ILE A 94 -5.31 -18.20 -4.95
CA ILE A 94 -4.50 -16.98 -4.96
C ILE A 94 -3.16 -17.30 -5.62
N SER A 95 -2.75 -16.44 -6.56
CA SER A 95 -1.42 -16.43 -7.18
C SER A 95 -0.74 -15.09 -6.89
N PHE A 96 0.58 -15.06 -6.83
CA PHE A 96 1.36 -13.86 -6.54
C PHE A 96 2.31 -13.54 -7.69
N CYS A 97 2.43 -12.26 -8.03
CA CYS A 97 3.56 -11.80 -8.82
C CYS A 97 4.84 -11.76 -7.96
N PRO A 98 6.04 -11.79 -8.57
CA PRO A 98 7.27 -11.45 -7.86
C PRO A 98 7.16 -10.04 -7.23
N PRO A 99 7.76 -9.80 -6.05
CA PRO A 99 7.60 -8.54 -5.33
C PRO A 99 8.10 -7.37 -6.17
N ILE A 100 7.37 -6.26 -6.14
CA ILE A 100 7.72 -5.02 -6.84
C ILE A 100 8.24 -4.04 -5.81
N GLY A 101 9.51 -3.65 -5.93
CA GLY A 101 10.08 -2.57 -5.13
C GLY A 101 9.70 -1.24 -5.74
N HIS A 102 9.55 -0.22 -4.91
CA HIS A 102 9.29 1.13 -5.42
C HIS A 102 9.96 2.19 -4.57
N ARG A 103 10.08 3.37 -5.19
CA ARG A 103 10.55 4.59 -4.56
C ARG A 103 9.42 5.62 -4.58
N GLN A 104 8.92 5.92 -3.40
CA GLN A 104 8.06 7.09 -3.16
C GLN A 104 8.91 8.33 -2.89
N GLU A 105 8.55 9.46 -3.47
CA GLU A 105 9.15 10.76 -3.15
C GLU A 105 8.06 11.80 -2.96
N ARG A 106 8.01 12.36 -1.75
CA ARG A 106 6.98 13.31 -1.29
C ARG A 106 5.56 12.73 -1.37
N GLY A 107 5.42 11.41 -1.19
CA GLY A 107 4.15 10.68 -1.25
C GLY A 107 3.66 10.40 -2.67
N ASP A 108 4.50 10.65 -3.68
CA ASP A 108 4.24 10.33 -5.08
C ASP A 108 5.20 9.24 -5.57
N TYR A 109 4.63 8.24 -6.26
CA TYR A 109 5.37 7.15 -6.87
C TYR A 109 6.29 7.70 -7.97
N ARG A 110 7.56 7.26 -7.96
CA ARG A 110 8.56 7.70 -8.95
C ARG A 110 9.02 6.57 -9.84
N GLU A 111 9.46 5.49 -9.22
CA GLU A 111 10.09 4.35 -9.89
C GLU A 111 9.66 3.06 -9.22
N SER A 112 9.45 2.01 -10.01
CA SER A 112 9.28 0.64 -9.54
C SER A 112 10.20 -0.28 -10.28
N TRP A 113 10.58 -1.38 -9.64
CA TRP A 113 11.39 -2.44 -10.23
C TRP A 113 10.90 -3.81 -9.79
N GLN A 114 11.08 -4.79 -10.66
CA GLN A 114 10.68 -6.17 -10.41
C GLN A 114 11.71 -7.13 -11.01
N PRO A 115 12.09 -8.21 -10.29
CA PRO A 115 11.74 -8.50 -8.90
C PRO A 115 12.56 -7.66 -7.89
N ALA A 116 11.93 -7.26 -6.78
CA ALA A 116 12.65 -6.71 -5.63
C ALA A 116 13.39 -7.80 -4.86
N ALA A 117 14.60 -7.48 -4.40
CA ALA A 117 15.36 -8.35 -3.52
C ALA A 117 14.71 -8.36 -2.12
N MET A 118 14.39 -9.56 -1.62
CA MET A 118 13.94 -9.78 -0.25
C MET A 118 14.25 -11.21 0.17
N SER A 119 14.36 -11.48 1.49
CA SER A 119 14.55 -12.84 1.97
C SER A 119 13.32 -13.71 1.69
N ALA A 120 13.52 -15.02 1.51
CA ALA A 120 12.42 -15.95 1.32
C ALA A 120 11.45 -15.95 2.53
N ALA A 121 11.98 -15.76 3.74
CA ALA A 121 11.19 -15.65 4.96
C ALA A 121 10.31 -14.39 4.97
N ALA A 122 10.85 -13.25 4.56
CA ALA A 122 10.07 -12.01 4.42
C ALA A 122 9.00 -12.15 3.32
N LEU A 123 9.32 -12.76 2.18
CA LEU A 123 8.36 -12.96 1.09
C LEU A 123 7.19 -13.84 1.53
N ALA A 124 7.49 -14.94 2.24
CA ALA A 124 6.45 -15.82 2.77
C ALA A 124 5.51 -15.11 3.76
N LYS A 125 6.06 -14.24 4.64
CA LYS A 125 5.24 -13.41 5.54
C LYS A 125 4.34 -12.44 4.76
N ALA A 126 4.89 -11.75 3.76
CA ALA A 126 4.12 -10.83 2.92
C ALA A 126 2.98 -11.56 2.18
N GLN A 127 3.25 -12.74 1.61
CA GLN A 127 2.26 -13.57 0.94
C GLN A 127 1.15 -14.05 1.89
N ASP A 128 1.48 -14.49 3.11
CA ASP A 128 0.49 -14.88 4.12
C ASP A 128 -0.43 -13.71 4.51
N MET A 129 0.15 -12.54 4.79
CA MET A 129 -0.62 -11.34 5.13
C MET A 129 -1.51 -10.89 3.96
N ALA A 130 -0.97 -10.86 2.74
CA ALA A 130 -1.70 -10.50 1.53
C ALA A 130 -2.87 -11.46 1.27
N ALA A 131 -2.65 -12.77 1.39
CA ALA A 131 -3.71 -13.77 1.26
C ALA A 131 -4.83 -13.55 2.28
N LYS A 132 -4.49 -13.35 3.56
CA LYS A 132 -5.48 -13.09 4.63
C LYS A 132 -6.35 -11.87 4.32
N VAL A 133 -5.72 -10.76 3.94
CA VAL A 133 -6.44 -9.51 3.64
C VAL A 133 -7.29 -9.63 2.37
N VAL A 134 -6.77 -10.21 1.30
CA VAL A 134 -7.51 -10.39 0.04
C VAL A 134 -8.67 -11.38 0.21
N MET A 135 -8.51 -12.39 1.06
CA MET A 135 -9.59 -13.33 1.40
C MET A 135 -10.73 -12.63 2.15
N ALA A 136 -10.39 -11.78 3.12
CA ALA A 136 -11.36 -11.02 3.90
C ALA A 136 -12.19 -10.02 3.06
N LEU A 137 -11.66 -9.56 1.92
CA LEU A 137 -12.29 -8.56 1.06
C LEU A 137 -13.33 -9.11 0.06
N GLN A 138 -13.69 -10.40 0.11
CA GLN A 138 -14.68 -10.98 -0.83
C GLN A 138 -16.07 -10.35 -0.75
N GLY A 139 -16.46 -9.85 0.42
CA GLY A 139 -17.84 -9.43 0.68
C GLY A 139 -18.84 -10.53 0.30
N GLY A 140 -19.93 -10.15 -0.36
CA GLY A 140 -20.94 -11.07 -0.88
C GLY A 140 -20.64 -11.65 -2.27
N GLY A 141 -19.50 -11.31 -2.87
CA GLY A 141 -19.11 -11.73 -4.22
C GLY A 141 -17.97 -12.75 -4.22
N ARG A 142 -17.45 -13.03 -5.42
CA ARG A 142 -16.29 -13.93 -5.58
C ARG A 142 -14.98 -13.30 -5.09
N GLY A 143 -14.91 -11.97 -5.06
CA GLY A 143 -13.68 -11.22 -4.77
C GLY A 143 -12.55 -11.53 -5.76
N TRP A 144 -12.87 -11.94 -6.99
CA TRP A 144 -11.84 -12.22 -7.98
C TRP A 144 -11.31 -10.92 -8.58
N GLY A 145 -10.01 -10.87 -8.83
CA GLY A 145 -9.32 -9.69 -9.32
C GLY A 145 -7.87 -9.66 -8.85
N LEU A 146 -7.18 -8.60 -9.25
CA LEU A 146 -5.84 -8.26 -8.80
C LEU A 146 -5.91 -7.17 -7.73
N TYR A 147 -5.07 -7.33 -6.70
CA TYR A 147 -4.94 -6.47 -5.54
C TYR A 147 -3.49 -6.02 -5.39
N GLY A 148 -3.24 -4.71 -5.32
CA GLY A 148 -1.94 -4.17 -4.92
C GLY A 148 -1.87 -4.13 -3.40
N VAL A 149 -1.04 -4.98 -2.79
CA VAL A 149 -0.86 -5.03 -1.33
C VAL A 149 0.50 -4.45 -0.99
N GLU A 150 0.51 -3.37 -0.19
CA GLU A 150 1.73 -2.65 0.14
C GLU A 150 2.28 -3.04 1.51
N PHE A 151 3.61 -3.15 1.57
CA PHE A 151 4.34 -3.52 2.78
C PHE A 151 5.58 -2.65 2.97
N PHE A 152 5.85 -2.31 4.23
CA PHE A 152 7.17 -1.89 4.67
C PHE A 152 7.97 -3.09 5.15
N VAL A 153 9.26 -3.13 4.84
CA VAL A 153 10.16 -4.23 5.26
C VAL A 153 11.36 -3.68 6.02
N LYS A 154 11.64 -4.26 7.19
CA LYS A 154 12.80 -3.94 8.04
C LYS A 154 13.49 -5.23 8.47
N GLY A 155 14.62 -5.55 7.87
CA GLY A 155 15.25 -6.87 7.98
C GLY A 155 14.29 -7.97 7.51
N GLU A 156 13.82 -8.80 8.45
CA GLU A 156 12.82 -9.85 8.20
C GLU A 156 11.41 -9.51 8.71
N GLU A 157 11.24 -8.32 9.29
CA GLU A 157 9.93 -7.81 9.72
C GLU A 157 9.18 -7.25 8.51
N VAL A 158 7.95 -7.73 8.32
CA VAL A 158 7.05 -7.28 7.26
C VAL A 158 5.85 -6.64 7.91
N ILE A 159 5.56 -5.41 7.52
CA ILE A 159 4.53 -4.57 8.13
C ILE A 159 3.55 -4.20 7.03
N PHE A 160 2.30 -4.61 7.17
CA PHE A 160 1.24 -4.24 6.24
C PHE A 160 1.01 -2.72 6.30
N SER A 161 1.03 -2.07 5.14
CA SER A 161 0.77 -0.64 4.98
C SER A 161 -0.68 -0.43 4.54
N GLU A 162 -0.98 -0.75 3.29
CA GLU A 162 -2.30 -0.56 2.70
C GLU A 162 -2.60 -1.57 1.59
N LEU A 163 -3.81 -1.47 1.04
CA LEU A 163 -4.25 -2.30 -0.08
C LEU A 163 -5.11 -1.50 -1.05
N SER A 164 -4.83 -1.69 -2.34
CA SER A 164 -5.67 -1.27 -3.46
C SER A 164 -6.38 -2.48 -4.08
N PRO A 165 -7.73 -2.54 -4.12
CA PRO A 165 -8.47 -3.67 -4.70
C PRO A 165 -8.62 -3.56 -6.23
N ARG A 166 -7.49 -3.29 -6.90
CA ARG A 166 -7.38 -2.99 -8.32
C ARG A 166 -5.91 -3.08 -8.76
N PRO A 167 -5.62 -3.05 -10.09
CA PRO A 167 -4.29 -2.74 -10.59
C PRO A 167 -3.69 -1.49 -9.92
N HIS A 168 -2.37 -1.52 -9.71
CA HIS A 168 -1.60 -0.58 -8.91
C HIS A 168 -0.61 0.20 -9.78
N ASP A 169 -0.31 1.45 -9.45
CA ASP A 169 0.59 2.28 -10.28
C ASP A 169 2.02 1.73 -10.33
N THR A 170 2.52 1.22 -9.21
CA THR A 170 3.79 0.48 -9.12
C THR A 170 3.76 -0.80 -9.98
N GLY A 171 2.58 -1.36 -10.25
CA GLY A 171 2.35 -2.53 -11.09
C GLY A 171 2.61 -2.29 -12.58
N MET A 172 2.77 -1.04 -13.02
CA MET A 172 3.04 -0.69 -14.42
C MET A 172 4.33 -1.33 -14.95
N VAL A 173 5.29 -1.68 -14.08
CA VAL A 173 6.49 -2.44 -14.47
C VAL A 173 6.14 -3.80 -15.10
N THR A 174 4.99 -4.39 -14.77
CA THR A 174 4.51 -5.66 -15.34
C THR A 174 4.28 -5.60 -16.84
N LEU A 175 4.10 -4.41 -17.43
CA LEU A 175 4.02 -4.20 -18.88
C LEU A 175 5.27 -4.67 -19.63
N VAL A 176 6.41 -4.72 -18.94
CA VAL A 176 7.70 -5.09 -19.53
C VAL A 176 8.38 -6.26 -18.82
N SER A 177 8.07 -6.51 -17.54
CA SER A 177 8.70 -7.58 -16.76
C SER A 177 8.01 -8.94 -16.90
N GLN A 178 6.71 -9.00 -17.19
CA GLN A 178 5.92 -10.24 -17.17
C GLN A 178 5.31 -10.57 -18.53
N ASP A 179 4.99 -11.86 -18.77
CA ASP A 179 4.24 -12.28 -19.97
C ASP A 179 2.75 -11.89 -19.89
N LEU A 180 2.20 -11.84 -18.67
CA LEU A 180 0.87 -11.32 -18.37
C LEU A 180 1.03 -10.09 -17.50
N THR A 181 0.51 -8.96 -17.97
CA THR A 181 0.52 -7.71 -17.23
C THR A 181 -0.45 -7.78 -16.06
N GLU A 182 -0.35 -6.86 -15.10
CA GLU A 182 -1.35 -6.75 -14.03
C GLU A 182 -2.79 -6.60 -14.58
N PHE A 183 -2.94 -5.94 -15.74
CA PHE A 183 -4.22 -5.77 -16.41
C PHE A 183 -4.75 -7.09 -16.98
N ASP A 184 -3.88 -7.88 -17.62
CA ASP A 184 -4.23 -9.22 -18.12
C ASP A 184 -4.62 -10.16 -16.97
N LEU A 185 -3.85 -10.13 -15.88
CA LEU A 185 -4.10 -10.94 -14.68
C LEU A 185 -5.42 -10.54 -14.03
N HIS A 186 -5.69 -9.24 -13.89
CA HIS A 186 -6.95 -8.74 -13.36
C HIS A 186 -8.13 -9.17 -14.24
N ALA A 187 -8.04 -8.97 -15.56
CA ALA A 187 -9.08 -9.35 -16.51
C ALA A 187 -9.35 -10.86 -16.49
N ARG A 188 -8.31 -11.70 -16.51
CA ARG A 188 -8.43 -13.16 -16.41
C ARG A 188 -9.13 -13.58 -15.13
N ALA A 189 -8.73 -13.01 -14.00
CA ALA A 189 -9.32 -13.32 -12.70
C ALA A 189 -10.83 -13.02 -12.66
N ILE A 190 -11.25 -11.80 -13.06
CA ILE A 190 -12.67 -11.41 -13.01
C ILE A 190 -13.54 -12.20 -14.00
N LEU A 191 -12.96 -12.61 -15.15
CA LEU A 191 -13.63 -13.43 -16.17
C LEU A 191 -13.66 -14.93 -15.81
N GLY A 192 -12.97 -15.35 -14.75
CA GLY A 192 -12.85 -16.76 -14.38
C GLY A 192 -11.97 -17.58 -15.32
N LEU A 193 -11.10 -16.91 -16.08
CA LEU A 193 -10.12 -17.57 -16.95
C LEU A 193 -8.95 -18.10 -16.13
N PRO A 194 -8.19 -19.08 -16.66
CA PRO A 194 -6.99 -19.57 -16.00
C PRO A 194 -5.97 -18.47 -15.73
N VAL A 195 -5.49 -18.42 -14.48
CA VAL A 195 -4.36 -17.62 -14.01
C VAL A 195 -3.22 -18.60 -13.69
N PRO A 196 -1.98 -18.38 -14.17
CA PRO A 196 -0.84 -19.23 -13.84
C PRO A 196 -0.60 -19.28 -12.33
N ALA A 197 -0.33 -20.48 -11.80
CA ALA A 197 0.02 -20.65 -10.39
C ALA A 197 1.37 -19.99 -10.03
N GLU A 198 2.31 -20.01 -10.98
CA GLU A 198 3.59 -19.33 -10.88
C GLU A 198 3.67 -18.24 -11.94
N ILE A 199 3.98 -17.02 -11.50
CA ILE A 199 4.18 -15.86 -12.36
C ILE A 199 5.66 -15.49 -12.29
N ALA A 200 6.34 -15.52 -13.43
CA ALA A 200 7.72 -15.11 -13.54
C ALA A 200 7.84 -13.64 -13.98
N ALA A 201 8.90 -12.98 -13.52
CA ALA A 201 9.25 -11.63 -13.95
C ALA A 201 10.73 -11.59 -14.35
N ARG A 202 11.01 -10.87 -15.44
CA ARG A 202 12.37 -10.49 -15.85
C ARG A 202 12.76 -9.19 -15.14
N PRO A 203 14.05 -8.97 -14.81
CA PRO A 203 14.51 -7.69 -14.28
C PRO A 203 14.08 -6.53 -15.18
N ALA A 204 13.23 -5.67 -14.66
CA ALA A 204 12.80 -4.45 -15.34
C ALA A 204 12.46 -3.36 -14.33
N ALA A 205 12.31 -2.14 -14.83
CA ALA A 205 11.86 -1.01 -14.05
C ALA A 205 10.89 -0.16 -14.86
N SER A 206 10.05 0.61 -14.17
CA SER A 206 9.28 1.70 -14.76
C SER A 206 9.56 2.99 -14.00
N ALA A 207 9.48 4.12 -14.69
CA ALA A 207 9.65 5.45 -14.12
C ALA A 207 8.50 6.34 -14.60
N VAL A 208 7.91 7.09 -13.69
CA VAL A 208 6.77 7.97 -13.99
C VAL A 208 7.25 9.19 -14.76
N ILE A 209 6.55 9.54 -15.83
CA ILE A 209 6.66 10.84 -16.49
C ILE A 209 5.64 11.75 -15.80
N LEU A 210 6.13 12.72 -15.03
CA LEU A 210 5.31 13.71 -14.37
C LEU A 210 5.15 14.93 -15.26
N ALA A 211 3.94 15.48 -15.33
CA ALA A 211 3.74 16.79 -15.93
C ALA A 211 4.42 17.86 -15.08
N ASP A 212 4.98 18.88 -15.74
CA ASP A 212 5.43 20.09 -15.06
C ASP A 212 4.24 20.72 -14.33
N ARG A 213 4.50 21.29 -13.14
CA ARG A 213 3.45 21.86 -12.26
C ARG A 213 2.99 23.26 -12.69
N ASP A 214 3.13 23.59 -13.97
CA ASP A 214 2.78 24.89 -14.55
C ASP A 214 1.29 24.98 -14.95
#